data_AF-A0A1W5ZYV0-F1
#
_entry.id   AF-A0A1W5ZYV0-F1
#
_cell.length_a   1.000
_cell.length_b   1.000
_cell.length_c   1.000
_cell.angle_alpha   90.00
_cell.angle_beta   90.00
_cell.angle_gamma   90.00
#
_symmetry.space_group_name_H-M   'P 1'
#
loop_
_entity.id
_entity.type
_entity.pdbx_description
1 polymer ?
#
loop_
_entity_poly.entity_id
_entity_poly.type
_entity_poly.pdbx_seq_one_letter_code
_entity_poly.pdbx_strand_id
1 'polypeptide(L)'
;MQTKTVSKLYNVCPLCHGTGKYEEYDDHKANMLGDHYQRVNHANEIAAWKMAVEETSYTKECTKCRGNGHVLNDEGQRMYKMLKQYA
;
A
#
# COMPACT_ATOMS: atom_id res chain seq x y z
N MET A 1 13.80 21.37 13.88
CA MET A 1 12.69 20.57 13.31
C MET A 1 11.39 21.20 13.75
N GLN A 2 10.72 21.97 12.88
CA GLN A 2 9.39 22.49 13.17
C GLN A 2 8.38 21.36 12.93
N THR A 3 7.62 21.04 13.97
CA THR A 3 6.56 20.03 13.97
C THR A 3 5.51 20.43 12.95
N LYS A 4 5.48 19.71 11.82
CA LYS A 4 4.44 19.83 10.80
C LYS A 4 3.10 19.67 11.49
N THR A 5 2.29 20.72 11.43
CA THR A 5 0.91 20.72 11.91
C THR A 5 0.20 19.58 11.20
N VAL A 6 -0.07 18.48 11.92
CA VAL A 6 -0.99 17.45 11.43
C VAL A 6 -2.31 18.19 11.24
N SER A 7 -2.69 18.41 9.99
CA SER A 7 -3.87 19.20 9.65
C SER A 7 -5.05 18.66 10.45
N LYS A 8 -5.73 19.54 11.21
CA LYS A 8 -6.86 19.17 12.09
C LYS A 8 -8.02 18.50 11.35
N LEU A 9 -8.01 18.50 10.02
CA LEU A 9 -9.06 17.98 9.15
C LEU A 9 -8.76 16.57 8.61
N TYR A 10 -7.59 16.01 8.91
CA TYR A 10 -7.16 14.73 8.34
C TYR A 10 -6.72 13.75 9.44
N ASN A 11 -7.10 12.49 9.24
CA ASN A 11 -6.59 11.36 10.00
C ASN A 11 -5.61 10.58 9.14
N VAL A 12 -4.62 9.94 9.77
CA VAL A 12 -3.79 8.92 9.12
C VAL A 12 -4.70 7.82 8.60
N CYS A 13 -4.50 7.40 7.35
CA CYS A 13 -5.31 6.34 6.76
C CYS A 13 -5.08 5.03 7.54
N PRO A 14 -6.13 4.42 8.11
CA PRO A 14 -5.96 3.22 8.94
C PRO A 14 -5.62 1.97 8.12
N LEU A 15 -5.78 2.01 6.79
CA LEU A 15 -5.48 0.88 5.92
C LEU A 15 -4.01 0.81 5.52
N CYS A 16 -3.39 1.95 5.22
CA CYS A 16 -1.98 2.03 4.81
C CYS A 16 -1.08 2.68 5.86
N HIS A 17 -1.63 3.01 7.04
CA HIS A 17 -0.90 3.63 8.15
C HIS A 17 -0.04 4.84 7.75
N GLY A 18 -0.50 5.64 6.78
CA GLY A 18 0.19 6.87 6.34
C GLY A 18 1.08 6.73 5.12
N THR A 19 1.37 5.51 4.65
CA THR A 19 2.29 5.30 3.50
C THR A 19 1.65 5.67 2.16
N GLY A 20 0.33 5.63 2.06
CA GLY A 20 -0.41 5.82 0.80
C GLY A 20 -0.41 4.60 -0.12
N LYS A 21 0.32 3.54 0.24
CA LYS A 21 0.57 2.37 -0.61
C LYS A 21 0.77 1.10 0.21
N TYR A 22 0.59 -0.06 -0.39
CA TYR A 22 0.92 -1.34 0.21
C TYR A 22 1.71 -2.20 -0.79
N GLU A 23 2.53 -3.09 -0.25
CA GLU A 23 3.20 -4.13 -1.03
C GLU A 23 2.28 -5.35 -1.07
N GLU A 24 2.04 -5.84 -2.29
CA GLU A 24 1.39 -7.13 -2.58
C GLU A 24 2.37 -7.93 -3.44
N TYR A 25 2.14 -9.24 -3.58
CA TYR A 25 2.83 -10.07 -4.56
C TYR A 25 1.79 -10.92 -5.31
N ASP A 26 2.12 -11.30 -6.54
CA ASP A 26 1.24 -12.12 -7.38
C ASP A 26 1.40 -13.60 -7.00
N ASP A 27 0.47 -14.12 -6.18
CA ASP A 27 0.48 -15.50 -5.68
C ASP A 27 0.62 -16.53 -6.81
N HIS A 28 -0.06 -16.34 -7.94
CA HIS A 28 -0.01 -17.31 -9.03
C HIS A 28 1.37 -17.35 -9.67
N LYS A 29 1.97 -16.18 -9.94
CA LYS A 29 3.32 -16.11 -10.49
C LYS A 29 4.36 -16.57 -9.48
N ALA A 30 4.21 -16.22 -8.20
CA ALA A 30 5.12 -16.63 -7.14
C ALA A 30 5.17 -18.17 -7.01
N ASN A 31 4.01 -18.83 -7.06
CA ASN A 31 3.94 -20.29 -7.09
C ASN A 31 4.71 -20.87 -8.29
N MET A 32 4.48 -20.35 -9.50
CA MET A 32 5.17 -20.84 -10.70
C MET A 32 6.69 -20.64 -10.64
N LEU A 33 7.14 -19.49 -10.15
CA LEU A 33 8.57 -19.17 -10.01
C LEU A 33 9.25 -19.95 -8.89
N GLY A 34 8.59 -20.13 -7.74
CA GLY A 34 9.11 -20.94 -6.63
C GLY A 34 9.37 -22.37 -7.08
N ASP A 35 8.38 -22.96 -7.76
CA ASP A 35 8.47 -24.27 -8.41
C ASP A 35 9.62 -24.37 -9.42
N HIS A 36 9.82 -23.32 -10.22
CA HIS A 36 10.91 -23.25 -11.19
C HIS A 36 12.27 -23.19 -10.48
N TYR A 37 12.42 -22.35 -9.46
CA TYR A 37 13.67 -22.20 -8.71
C TYR A 37 14.07 -23.44 -7.93
N GLN A 38 13.11 -24.19 -7.39
CA GLN A 38 13.40 -25.47 -6.76
C GLN A 38 13.86 -26.53 -7.77
N ARG A 39 13.21 -26.61 -8.95
CA ARG A 39 13.48 -27.66 -9.94
C ARG A 39 14.70 -27.40 -10.81
N VAL A 40 14.92 -26.17 -11.22
CA VAL A 40 15.95 -25.80 -12.22
C VAL A 40 17.20 -25.24 -11.56
N ASN A 41 17.04 -24.40 -10.53
CA ASN A 41 18.16 -23.75 -9.86
C ASN A 41 18.62 -24.52 -8.60
N HIS A 42 17.95 -25.62 -8.26
CA HIS A 42 18.18 -26.42 -7.06
C HIS A 42 18.24 -25.57 -5.77
N ALA A 43 17.51 -24.45 -5.76
CA ALA A 43 17.42 -23.59 -4.60
C ALA A 43 16.66 -24.32 -3.49
N ASN A 44 17.07 -24.13 -2.23
CA ASN A 44 16.28 -24.63 -1.11
C ASN A 44 14.90 -23.95 -1.11
N GLU A 45 13.90 -24.63 -0.55
CA GLU A 45 12.51 -24.19 -0.62
C GLU A 45 12.29 -22.75 -0.10
N ILE A 46 12.91 -22.40 1.02
CA ILE A 46 12.81 -21.09 1.65
C ILE A 46 13.40 -20.00 0.74
N ALA A 47 14.56 -20.27 0.14
CA ALA A 47 15.24 -19.34 -0.76
C ALA A 47 14.46 -19.18 -2.07
N ALA A 48 13.95 -20.28 -2.64
CA ALA A 48 13.12 -20.27 -3.85
C ALA A 48 11.86 -19.41 -3.66
N TRP A 49 11.16 -19.60 -2.55
CA TRP A 49 9.97 -18.82 -2.21
C TRP A 49 10.30 -17.35 -1.97
N LYS A 50 11.40 -17.06 -1.27
CA LYS A 50 11.83 -15.67 -1.07
C LYS A 50 12.10 -14.95 -2.40
N MET A 51 12.85 -15.58 -3.31
CA MET A 51 13.13 -15.01 -4.63
C MET A 51 11.84 -14.82 -5.44
N ALA A 52 10.95 -15.80 -5.42
CA ALA A 52 9.68 -15.73 -6.14
C ALA A 52 8.76 -14.60 -5.62
N VAL A 53 8.68 -14.41 -4.30
CA VAL A 53 7.92 -13.30 -3.70
C VAL A 53 8.57 -11.97 -4.06
N GLU A 54 9.88 -11.83 -3.93
CA GLU A 54 10.60 -10.59 -4.24
C GLU A 54 10.42 -10.17 -5.70
N GLU A 55 10.50 -11.10 -6.65
CA GLU A 55 10.34 -10.82 -8.08
C GLU A 55 8.91 -10.52 -8.49
N THR A 56 7.93 -11.04 -7.75
CA THR A 56 6.50 -10.84 -8.06
C THR A 56 5.86 -9.76 -7.20
N SER A 57 6.64 -9.16 -6.29
CA SER A 57 6.18 -8.06 -5.45
C SER A 57 5.96 -6.81 -6.28
N TYR A 58 4.86 -6.12 -5.99
CA TYR A 58 4.53 -4.84 -6.58
C TYR A 58 3.93 -3.91 -5.53
N THR A 59 4.16 -2.61 -5.74
CA THR A 59 3.50 -1.57 -4.96
C THR A 59 2.14 -1.26 -5.57
N LYS A 60 1.12 -1.21 -4.73
CA LYS A 60 -0.23 -0.81 -5.14
C LYS A 60 -0.72 0.36 -4.30
N GLU A 61 -1.41 1.27 -4.97
CA GLU A 61 -1.94 2.47 -4.34
C GLU A 61 -3.06 2.11 -3.34
N CYS A 62 -3.03 2.75 -2.17
CA CYS A 62 -4.09 2.58 -1.20
C CYS A 62 -5.38 3.22 -1.70
N THR A 63 -6.34 2.39 -2.09
CA THR A 63 -7.64 2.80 -2.63
C THR A 63 -8.45 3.67 -1.66
N LYS A 64 -8.27 3.47 -0.35
CA LYS A 64 -8.98 4.23 0.70
C LYS A 64 -8.53 5.69 0.78
N CYS A 65 -7.23 5.97 0.66
CA CYS A 65 -6.69 7.33 0.70
C CYS A 65 -6.25 7.87 -0.66
N ARG A 66 -6.36 7.06 -1.72
CA ARG A 66 -5.92 7.37 -3.09
C ARG A 66 -4.48 7.88 -3.14
N GLY A 67 -3.57 7.12 -2.52
CA GLY A 67 -2.14 7.47 -2.51
C GLY A 67 -1.72 8.52 -1.46
N ASN A 68 -2.65 9.26 -0.85
CA ASN A 68 -2.30 10.41 0.01
C ASN A 68 -1.81 10.04 1.41
N GLY A 69 -1.97 8.78 1.83
CA GLY A 69 -1.66 8.33 3.20
C GLY A 69 -2.63 8.84 4.27
N HIS A 70 -3.50 9.80 3.95
CA HIS A 70 -4.41 10.45 4.90
C HIS A 70 -5.84 10.48 4.33
N VAL A 71 -6.81 10.52 5.23
CA VAL A 71 -8.23 10.65 4.90
C VAL A 71 -8.85 11.80 5.68
N LEU A 72 -9.83 12.48 5.09
CA LEU A 72 -10.57 13.51 5.82
C LEU A 72 -11.26 12.92 7.05
N ASN A 73 -11.13 13.58 8.18
CA ASN A 73 -11.94 13.30 9.36
C ASN A 73 -13.33 13.97 9.24
N ASP A 74 -14.19 13.79 10.23
CA ASP A 74 -15.58 14.26 10.16
C ASP A 74 -15.71 15.78 9.98
N GLU A 75 -14.79 16.56 10.55
CA GLU A 75 -14.73 18.01 10.33
C GLU A 75 -14.28 18.32 8.89
N GLY A 76 -13.22 17.67 8.42
CA GLY A 76 -12.72 17.81 7.05
C GLY A 76 -13.75 17.42 6.00
N GLN A 77 -14.53 16.36 6.23
CA GLN A 77 -15.61 15.94 5.34
C GLN A 77 -16.74 16.95 5.29
N ARG A 78 -17.11 17.55 6.43
CA ARG A 78 -18.13 18.61 6.48
C ARG A 78 -17.69 19.85 5.71
N MET A 79 -16.46 20.31 5.94
CA MET A 79 -15.91 21.46 5.22
C MET A 79 -15.81 21.20 3.71
N TYR A 80 -15.34 20.03 3.30
CA TYR A 80 -15.26 19.66 1.88
C TYR A 80 -16.62 19.68 1.20
N LYS A 81 -17.67 19.17 1.86
CA LYS A 81 -19.04 19.21 1.34
C LYS A 81 -19.56 20.64 1.20
N MET A 82 -19.31 21.51 2.18
CA MET A 82 -19.70 22.92 2.10
C MET A 82 -19.00 23.63 0.94
N LEU A 83 -17.69 23.46 0.81
CA LEU A 83 -16.91 24.10 -0.27
C LEU A 83 -17.39 23.66 -1.66
N LYS A 84 -17.75 22.38 -1.82
CA LYS A 84 -18.30 21.85 -3.07
C LYS A 84 -19.63 22.46 -3.50
N GLN A 85 -20.38 23.11 -2.60
CA GLN A 85 -21.63 23.76 -2.96
C GLN A 85 -21.42 25.11 -3.67
N TYR A 86 -20.19 25.65 -3.62
CA TYR A 86 -19.82 26.93 -4.21
C TYR A 86 -18.83 26.80 -5.39
N ALA A 87 -18.54 25.57 -5.84
CA ALA A 87 -17.63 25.26 -6.95
C ALA A 87 -18.42 24.73 -8.14
#